data_AF-A0A537UH92-F1
#
_entry.id   AF-A0A537UH92-F1
#
_cell.length_a   1.000
_cell.length_b   1.000
_cell.length_c   1.000
_cell.angle_alpha   90.00
_cell.angle_beta   90.00
_cell.angle_gamma   90.00
#
_symmetry.space_group_name_H-M   'P 1'
#
loop_
_entity.id
_entity.type
_entity.pdbx_description
1 polymer ?
#
loop_
_entity_poly.entity_id
_entity_poly.type
_entity_poly.pdbx_seq_one_letter_code
_entity_poly.pdbx_strand_id
1 'polypeptide(L)'
;MAAASDAPASKSGLYADPREDWLALRREEIIDPARPIVDPHHHLWDRGGQRYLIEEMAEDIASGHNIIATVYVDCRSMYRAYGPEAFRPVGEVEFANGVAAMSASGGYGPAAICAGIVSHVNLLLGDAARPVLEAEVAAGNGRFRGIRHSSAWDADANVAGMYAKRPKGLLLDPTFRKGFA
;
A
#
# COMPACT_ATOMS: atom_id res chain seq x y z
N MET A 1 4.36 22.70 -27.45
CA MET A 1 3.09 22.00 -27.13
C MET A 1 3.42 20.55 -26.90
N ALA A 2 3.24 20.03 -25.68
CA ALA A 2 3.32 18.59 -25.46
C ALA A 2 2.19 17.94 -26.27
N ALA A 3 2.49 16.87 -27.01
CA ALA A 3 1.46 16.10 -27.71
C ALA A 3 0.42 15.63 -26.68
N ALA A 4 -0.86 15.85 -26.98
CA ALA A 4 -1.94 15.29 -26.18
C ALA A 4 -1.78 13.77 -26.16
N SER A 5 -1.88 13.15 -24.98
CA SER A 5 -1.82 11.70 -24.88
C SER A 5 -3.07 11.10 -25.52
N ASP A 6 -2.90 10.14 -26.42
CA ASP A 6 -3.99 9.31 -26.96
C ASP A 6 -4.42 8.21 -25.96
N ALA A 7 -3.87 8.21 -24.74
CA ALA A 7 -4.27 7.27 -23.71
C ALA A 7 -5.73 7.56 -23.28
N PRO A 8 -6.56 6.52 -23.08
CA PRO A 8 -7.90 6.70 -22.55
C PRO A 8 -7.85 7.37 -21.17
N ALA A 9 -8.83 8.22 -20.90
CA ALA A 9 -8.99 8.82 -19.58
C ALA A 9 -9.20 7.72 -18.54
N SER A 10 -8.47 7.80 -17.43
CA SER A 10 -8.57 6.82 -16.34
C SER A 10 -9.76 7.10 -15.43
N LYS A 11 -10.36 6.04 -14.89
CA LYS A 11 -11.47 6.15 -13.92
C LYS A 11 -11.09 6.96 -12.69
N SER A 12 -9.86 6.79 -12.18
CA SER A 12 -9.40 7.53 -11.00
C SER A 12 -8.90 8.95 -11.30
N GLY A 13 -8.60 9.27 -12.55
CA GLY A 13 -7.88 10.48 -12.94
C GLY A 13 -6.44 10.56 -12.43
N LEU A 14 -5.92 9.52 -11.74
CA LEU A 14 -4.60 9.50 -11.09
C LEU A 14 -3.63 8.51 -11.74
N TYR A 15 -4.13 7.33 -12.14
CA TYR A 15 -3.33 6.26 -12.73
C TYR A 15 -4.06 5.69 -13.95
N ALA A 16 -3.32 5.24 -14.96
CA ALA A 16 -3.92 4.50 -16.07
C ALA A 16 -4.69 3.28 -15.56
N ASP A 17 -5.85 3.01 -16.14
CA ASP A 17 -6.61 1.79 -15.81
C ASP A 17 -5.88 0.56 -16.37
N PRO A 18 -5.90 -0.58 -15.65
CA PRO A 18 -5.45 -1.86 -16.20
C PRO A 18 -6.17 -2.18 -17.52
N ARG A 19 -5.42 -2.68 -18.50
CA ARG A 19 -5.93 -3.07 -19.82
C ARG A 19 -5.87 -4.59 -19.94
N GLU A 20 -6.98 -5.25 -19.61
CA GLU A 20 -7.09 -6.71 -19.59
C GLU A 20 -6.79 -7.35 -20.95
N ASP A 21 -7.22 -6.71 -22.04
CA ASP A 21 -6.94 -7.14 -23.41
C ASP A 21 -5.43 -7.12 -23.72
N TRP A 22 -4.72 -6.11 -23.22
CA TRP A 22 -3.27 -6.01 -23.35
C TRP A 22 -2.54 -7.03 -22.46
N LEU A 23 -2.96 -7.20 -21.20
CA LEU A 23 -2.39 -8.20 -20.28
C LEU A 23 -2.57 -9.63 -20.80
N ALA A 24 -3.68 -9.90 -21.50
CA ALA A 24 -3.95 -11.21 -22.09
C ALA A 24 -3.12 -11.54 -23.35
N LEU A 25 -2.36 -10.59 -23.91
CA LEU A 25 -1.58 -10.81 -25.14
C LEU A 25 -0.46 -11.84 -24.97
N ARG A 26 0.02 -12.05 -23.74
CA ARG A 26 1.11 -12.98 -23.45
C ARG A 26 0.84 -13.73 -22.16
N ARG A 27 1.05 -15.04 -22.20
CA ARG A 27 1.10 -15.91 -21.02
C ARG A 27 2.40 -16.70 -21.08
N GLU A 28 3.12 -16.68 -19.97
CA GLU A 28 4.37 -17.43 -19.81
C GLU A 28 4.12 -18.63 -18.89
N GLU A 29 4.92 -19.67 -19.04
CA GLU A 29 4.86 -20.82 -18.15
C GLU A 29 5.36 -20.43 -16.76
N ILE A 30 4.64 -20.85 -15.72
CA ILE A 30 5.03 -20.59 -14.34
C ILE A 30 6.27 -21.43 -14.00
N ILE A 31 7.34 -20.74 -13.64
CA ILE A 31 8.56 -21.36 -13.18
C ILE A 31 8.40 -21.75 -11.70
N ASP A 32 8.73 -23.00 -11.38
CA ASP A 32 8.73 -23.55 -10.03
C ASP A 32 7.40 -23.30 -9.27
N PRO A 33 6.25 -23.80 -9.80
CA PRO A 33 4.93 -23.49 -9.29
C PRO A 33 4.72 -23.96 -7.84
N ALA A 34 5.51 -24.92 -7.36
CA ALA A 34 5.41 -25.44 -6.00
C ALA A 34 6.17 -24.59 -4.97
N ARG A 35 7.08 -23.71 -5.41
CA ARG A 35 7.92 -22.91 -4.50
C ARG A 35 7.07 -21.99 -3.64
N PRO A 36 7.13 -22.11 -2.30
CA PRO A 36 6.44 -21.18 -1.42
C PRO A 36 7.01 -19.77 -1.58
N ILE A 37 6.12 -18.81 -1.81
CA ILE A 37 6.45 -17.39 -1.98
C ILE A 37 5.69 -16.57 -0.94
N VAL A 38 6.39 -15.61 -0.34
CA VAL A 38 5.76 -14.50 0.36
C VAL A 38 5.82 -13.30 -0.58
N ASP A 39 4.68 -12.75 -0.96
CA ASP A 39 4.64 -11.47 -1.67
C ASP A 39 4.94 -10.36 -0.65
N PRO A 40 6.10 -9.69 -0.74
CA PRO A 40 6.52 -8.74 0.28
C PRO A 40 5.87 -7.36 0.13
N HIS A 41 5.10 -7.11 -0.93
CA HIS A 41 4.55 -5.78 -1.17
C HIS A 41 3.33 -5.81 -2.09
N HIS A 42 2.16 -5.61 -1.51
CA HIS A 42 0.97 -5.22 -2.24
C HIS A 42 0.25 -4.03 -1.59
N HIS A 43 -0.78 -3.54 -2.28
CA HIS A 43 -1.67 -2.50 -1.82
C HIS A 43 -3.12 -2.95 -1.97
N LEU A 44 -4.03 -2.39 -1.17
CA LEU A 44 -5.47 -2.60 -1.29
C LEU A 44 -6.17 -1.24 -1.18
N TRP A 45 -7.12 -0.98 -2.07
CA TRP A 45 -7.82 0.29 -2.09
C TRP A 45 -9.20 0.21 -2.74
N ASP A 46 -10.01 1.22 -2.43
CA ASP A 46 -11.23 1.54 -3.16
C ASP A 46 -11.24 3.05 -3.41
N ARG A 47 -10.96 3.46 -4.66
CA ARG A 47 -10.74 4.86 -5.04
C ARG A 47 -11.51 5.22 -6.29
N GLY A 48 -12.76 5.64 -6.11
CA GLY A 48 -13.52 6.39 -7.12
C GLY A 48 -13.49 5.77 -8.52
N GLY A 49 -13.65 4.44 -8.61
CA GLY A 49 -13.64 3.70 -9.88
C GLY A 49 -12.43 2.81 -10.12
N GLN A 50 -11.41 2.86 -9.27
CA GLN A 50 -10.33 1.87 -9.19
C GLN A 50 -10.40 1.14 -7.85
N ARG A 51 -10.91 -0.10 -7.88
CA ARG A 51 -11.02 -1.01 -6.74
C ARG A 51 -10.00 -2.12 -6.90
N TYR A 52 -9.30 -2.43 -5.81
CA TYR A 52 -8.45 -3.60 -5.69
C TYR A 52 -8.45 -4.01 -4.21
N LEU A 53 -9.34 -4.92 -3.85
CA LEU A 53 -9.54 -5.41 -2.49
C LEU A 53 -9.24 -6.91 -2.44
N ILE A 54 -9.71 -7.59 -1.40
CA ILE A 54 -9.37 -9.00 -1.16
C ILE A 54 -9.85 -9.92 -2.27
N GLU A 55 -10.95 -9.61 -2.95
CA GLU A 55 -11.45 -10.39 -4.08
C GLU A 55 -10.45 -10.39 -5.24
N GLU A 56 -10.03 -9.21 -5.71
CA GLU A 56 -9.06 -9.11 -6.81
C GLU A 56 -7.71 -9.69 -6.40
N MET A 57 -7.26 -9.46 -5.16
CA MET A 57 -6.03 -10.06 -4.65
C MET A 57 -6.10 -11.60 -4.62
N ALA A 58 -7.22 -12.17 -4.19
CA ALA A 58 -7.38 -13.63 -4.16
C ALA A 58 -7.38 -14.24 -5.56
N GLU A 59 -7.98 -13.55 -6.54
CA GLU A 59 -7.93 -13.94 -7.96
C GLU A 59 -6.49 -13.93 -8.49
N ASP A 60 -5.72 -12.87 -8.20
CA ASP A 60 -4.31 -12.75 -8.61
C ASP A 60 -3.42 -13.81 -7.94
N ILE A 61 -3.63 -14.08 -6.65
CA ILE A 61 -2.94 -15.16 -5.92
C ILE A 61 -3.26 -16.53 -6.54
N ALA A 62 -4.49 -16.72 -7.02
CA ALA A 62 -4.93 -17.96 -7.67
C ALA A 62 -4.41 -18.13 -9.12
N SER A 63 -3.57 -17.21 -9.62
CA SER A 63 -3.00 -17.27 -10.98
C SER A 63 -2.07 -18.46 -11.23
N GLY A 64 -1.59 -19.12 -10.17
CA GLY A 64 -0.88 -20.42 -10.23
C GLY A 64 0.47 -20.45 -9.50
N HIS A 65 1.01 -19.30 -9.09
CA HIS A 65 2.16 -19.27 -8.18
C HIS A 65 1.74 -19.72 -6.77
N ASN A 66 2.61 -20.44 -6.05
CA ASN A 66 2.36 -20.81 -4.66
C ASN A 66 2.65 -19.64 -3.69
N ILE A 67 1.82 -18.59 -3.76
CA ILE A 67 1.84 -17.50 -2.79
C ILE A 67 1.16 -17.97 -1.50
N ILE A 68 1.95 -18.09 -0.43
CA ILE A 68 1.46 -18.59 0.87
C ILE A 68 1.10 -17.46 1.84
N ALA A 69 1.65 -16.27 1.63
CA ALA A 69 1.40 -15.10 2.46
C ALA A 69 1.73 -13.81 1.72
N THR A 70 1.14 -12.70 2.17
CA THR A 70 1.42 -11.37 1.59
C THR A 70 1.67 -10.32 2.67
N VAL A 71 2.39 -9.26 2.32
CA VAL A 71 2.62 -8.09 3.18
C VAL A 71 1.93 -6.87 2.57
N TYR A 72 0.98 -6.31 3.32
CA TYR A 72 0.34 -5.05 2.98
C TYR A 72 1.28 -3.89 3.28
N VAL A 73 1.42 -2.99 2.33
CA VAL A 73 2.22 -1.77 2.50
C VAL A 73 1.31 -0.55 2.36
N ASP A 74 1.53 0.45 3.21
CA ASP A 74 0.85 1.75 3.21
C ASP A 74 0.56 2.22 1.78
N CYS A 75 -0.62 2.76 1.55
CA CYS A 75 -0.91 3.49 0.33
C CYS A 75 -1.84 4.67 0.58
N ARG A 76 -2.15 5.01 1.85
CA ARG A 76 -3.17 5.98 2.25
C ARG A 76 -4.61 5.51 2.00
N SER A 77 -4.84 4.21 2.06
CA SER A 77 -6.18 3.63 2.00
C SER A 77 -6.87 3.71 3.37
N MET A 78 -8.17 3.96 3.39
CA MET A 78 -9.00 3.86 4.60
C MET A 78 -8.50 4.62 5.85
N TYR A 79 -7.81 5.74 5.66
CA TYR A 79 -7.48 6.65 6.77
C TYR A 79 -8.77 7.06 7.48
N ARG A 80 -8.72 7.18 8.82
CA ARG A 80 -9.88 7.63 9.59
C ARG A 80 -10.32 9.01 9.10
N ALA A 81 -11.63 9.18 8.88
CA ALA A 81 -12.21 10.44 8.41
C ALA A 81 -12.14 11.58 9.44
N TYR A 82 -12.07 11.22 10.73
CA TYR A 82 -12.09 12.16 11.85
C TYR A 82 -10.99 11.86 12.87
N GLY A 83 -10.84 12.75 13.84
CA GLY A 83 -9.81 12.67 14.88
C GLY A 83 -8.51 13.40 14.52
N PRO A 84 -7.52 13.36 15.43
CA PRO A 84 -6.24 14.04 15.24
C PRO A 84 -5.55 13.55 13.97
N GLU A 85 -5.05 14.47 13.15
CA GLU A 85 -4.45 14.18 11.84
C GLU A 85 -3.36 13.10 11.91
N ALA A 86 -2.50 13.18 12.92
CA ALA A 86 -1.42 12.23 13.17
C ALA A 86 -1.89 10.78 13.39
N PHE A 87 -3.13 10.57 13.84
CA PHE A 87 -3.70 9.26 14.17
C PHE A 87 -4.68 8.73 13.12
N ARG A 88 -4.90 9.47 12.03
CA ARG A 88 -5.73 8.99 10.92
C ARG A 88 -5.14 7.77 10.19
N PRO A 89 -3.80 7.65 10.01
CA PRO A 89 -3.20 6.48 9.37
C PRO A 89 -3.51 5.14 10.06
N VAL A 90 -3.80 5.15 11.36
CA VAL A 90 -4.18 3.95 12.12
C VAL A 90 -5.39 3.24 11.48
N GLY A 91 -6.29 3.99 10.83
CA GLY A 91 -7.42 3.43 10.10
C GLY A 91 -7.01 2.50 8.95
N GLU A 92 -5.87 2.77 8.31
CA GLU A 92 -5.34 1.89 7.27
C GLU A 92 -4.89 0.54 7.83
N VAL A 93 -4.32 0.53 9.03
CA VAL A 93 -3.93 -0.71 9.72
C VAL A 93 -5.16 -1.48 10.19
N GLU A 94 -6.17 -0.79 10.72
CA GLU A 94 -7.45 -1.41 11.09
C GLU A 94 -8.08 -2.09 9.87
N PHE A 95 -8.08 -1.41 8.73
CA PHE A 95 -8.55 -1.94 7.46
C PHE A 95 -7.75 -3.17 6.99
N ALA A 96 -6.42 -3.08 6.91
CA ALA A 96 -5.58 -4.19 6.47
C ALA A 96 -5.67 -5.39 7.42
N ASN A 97 -5.79 -5.17 8.73
CA ASN A 97 -6.02 -6.23 9.71
C ASN A 97 -7.43 -6.85 9.57
N GLY A 98 -8.44 -6.06 9.18
CA GLY A 98 -9.77 -6.56 8.80
C GLY A 98 -9.71 -7.49 7.59
N VAL A 99 -8.97 -7.12 6.54
CA VAL A 99 -8.71 -7.98 5.38
C VAL A 99 -7.97 -9.26 5.80
N ALA A 100 -6.97 -9.16 6.67
CA ALA A 100 -6.25 -10.31 7.19
C ALA A 100 -7.18 -11.28 7.96
N ALA A 101 -8.16 -10.75 8.69
CA ALA A 101 -9.18 -11.57 9.36
C ALA A 101 -10.12 -12.26 8.36
N MET A 102 -10.52 -11.58 7.28
CA MET A 102 -11.29 -12.18 6.20
C MET A 102 -10.53 -13.33 5.54
N SER A 103 -9.25 -13.14 5.21
CA SER A 103 -8.38 -14.17 4.64
C SER A 103 -8.23 -15.37 5.58
N ALA A 104 -8.07 -15.15 6.88
CA ALA A 104 -7.95 -16.21 7.87
C ALA A 104 -9.20 -17.12 7.99
N SER A 105 -10.36 -16.71 7.43
CA SER A 105 -11.53 -17.57 7.33
C SER A 105 -11.37 -18.73 6.33
N GLY A 106 -10.39 -18.64 5.43
CA GLY A 106 -10.20 -19.55 4.30
C GLY A 106 -11.14 -19.32 3.12
N GLY A 107 -12.09 -18.38 3.23
CA GLY A 107 -13.05 -18.06 2.15
C GLY A 107 -12.43 -17.42 0.91
N TYR A 108 -11.19 -16.94 1.01
CA TYR A 108 -10.44 -16.26 -0.05
C TYR A 108 -9.19 -17.04 -0.49
N GLY A 109 -9.22 -18.37 -0.29
CA GLY A 109 -8.11 -19.26 -0.60
C GLY A 109 -7.17 -19.51 0.58
N PRO A 110 -6.12 -20.33 0.37
CA PRO A 110 -5.26 -20.82 1.45
C PRO A 110 -4.17 -19.83 1.88
N ALA A 111 -3.92 -18.76 1.10
CA ALA A 111 -2.88 -17.79 1.39
C ALA A 111 -3.25 -16.91 2.60
N ALA A 112 -2.26 -16.60 3.44
CA ALA A 112 -2.40 -15.62 4.51
C ALA A 112 -2.22 -14.19 3.96
N ILE A 113 -3.30 -13.63 3.42
CA ILE A 113 -3.30 -12.26 2.88
C ILE A 113 -3.13 -11.27 4.04
N CYS A 114 -2.28 -10.26 3.85
CA CYS A 114 -1.93 -9.27 4.88
C CYS A 114 -1.34 -9.91 6.15
N ALA A 115 -0.54 -10.98 6.01
CA ALA A 115 0.17 -11.61 7.13
C ALA A 115 1.16 -10.66 7.83
N GLY A 116 1.69 -9.69 7.09
CA GLY A 116 2.42 -8.54 7.63
C GLY A 116 1.79 -7.22 7.17
N ILE A 117 1.88 -6.20 8.02
CA ILE A 117 1.39 -4.85 7.72
C ILE A 117 2.52 -3.85 7.94
N VAL A 118 2.84 -3.09 6.90
CA VAL A 118 3.74 -1.94 6.93
C VAL A 118 2.89 -0.69 6.76
N SER A 119 2.76 0.13 7.81
CA SER A 119 1.85 1.29 7.79
C SER A 119 2.58 2.62 7.60
N HIS A 120 1.97 3.74 7.99
CA HIS A 120 2.57 5.05 7.93
C HIS A 120 2.53 5.75 9.29
N VAL A 121 3.69 6.24 9.74
CA VAL A 121 3.79 7.22 10.83
C VAL A 121 4.51 8.43 10.28
N ASN A 122 3.95 9.63 10.51
CA ASN A 122 4.61 10.87 10.13
C ASN A 122 5.80 11.14 11.07
N LEU A 123 7.01 10.86 10.59
CA LEU A 123 8.24 11.03 11.39
C LEU A 123 8.63 12.50 11.58
N LEU A 124 8.01 13.44 10.86
CA LEU A 124 8.17 14.87 11.12
C LEU A 124 7.46 15.33 12.42
N LEU A 125 6.79 14.44 13.13
CA LEU A 125 6.28 14.69 14.48
C LEU A 125 7.39 14.66 15.55
N GLY A 126 8.62 14.23 15.22
CA GLY A 126 9.69 14.06 16.20
C GLY A 126 9.27 13.08 17.31
N ASP A 127 9.46 13.46 18.59
CA ASP A 127 9.08 12.61 19.74
C ASP A 127 7.59 12.22 19.73
N ALA A 128 6.72 13.05 19.13
CA ALA A 128 5.30 12.78 19.05
C ALA A 128 4.93 11.69 18.02
N ALA A 129 5.90 11.14 17.29
CA ALA A 129 5.70 9.98 16.42
C ALA A 129 5.47 8.69 17.23
N ARG A 130 6.06 8.58 18.42
CA ARG A 130 5.99 7.36 19.25
C ARG A 130 4.56 6.96 19.63
N PRO A 131 3.71 7.84 20.16
CA PRO A 131 2.32 7.48 20.47
C PRO A 131 1.52 7.01 19.25
N VAL A 132 1.82 7.55 18.06
CA VAL A 132 1.20 7.09 16.81
C VAL A 132 1.66 5.67 16.50
N LEU A 133 2.97 5.41 16.53
CA LEU A 133 3.52 4.07 16.31
C LEU A 133 2.95 3.03 17.27
N GLU A 134 2.78 3.36 18.55
CA GLU A 134 2.17 2.47 19.54
C GLU A 134 0.70 2.17 19.19
N ALA A 135 -0.05 3.14 18.68
CA ALA A 135 -1.42 2.93 18.20
C ALA A 135 -1.48 2.07 16.94
N GLU A 136 -0.55 2.24 16.00
CA GLU A 136 -0.41 1.40 14.80
C GLU A 136 -0.10 -0.07 15.18
N VAL A 137 0.81 -0.29 16.12
CA VAL A 137 1.16 -1.62 16.65
C VAL A 137 -0.06 -2.30 17.27
N ALA A 138 -0.81 -1.56 18.10
CA ALA A 138 -2.03 -2.06 18.73
C ALA A 138 -3.11 -2.42 17.68
N ALA A 139 -3.36 -1.54 16.70
CA ALA A 139 -4.30 -1.78 15.62
C ALA A 139 -3.92 -2.99 14.75
N GLY A 140 -2.62 -3.22 14.56
CA GLY A 140 -2.10 -4.33 13.78
C GLY A 140 -2.32 -5.70 14.41
N ASN A 141 -2.71 -5.78 15.69
CA ASN A 141 -3.06 -7.03 16.39
C ASN A 141 -2.09 -8.19 16.12
N GLY A 142 -0.78 -7.93 16.29
CA GLY A 142 0.28 -8.91 16.07
C GLY A 142 0.79 -9.02 14.62
N ARG A 143 0.18 -8.34 13.64
CA ARG A 143 0.59 -8.31 12.22
C ARG A 143 1.41 -7.09 11.81
N PHE A 144 1.51 -6.07 12.67
CA PHE A 144 2.34 -4.90 12.40
C PHE A 144 3.83 -5.28 12.28
N ARG A 145 4.50 -4.85 11.21
CA ARG A 145 5.92 -5.17 10.93
C ARG A 145 6.80 -3.95 10.65
N GLY A 146 6.23 -2.75 10.57
CA GLY A 146 7.01 -1.54 10.40
C GLY A 146 6.21 -0.42 9.75
N ILE A 147 6.92 0.61 9.30
CA ILE A 147 6.34 1.77 8.63
C ILE A 147 7.04 2.04 7.31
N ARG A 148 6.34 2.74 6.43
CA ARG A 148 6.86 3.37 5.22
C ARG A 148 6.60 4.87 5.29
N HIS A 149 7.64 5.64 5.03
CA HIS A 149 7.54 7.08 4.87
C HIS A 149 8.11 7.49 3.51
N SER A 150 7.25 7.56 2.49
CA SER A 150 7.68 7.89 1.13
C SER A 150 8.43 9.22 1.06
N SER A 151 9.66 9.18 0.54
CA SER A 151 10.61 10.30 0.49
C SER A 151 10.96 10.77 -0.93
N ALA A 152 10.28 10.23 -1.94
CA ALA A 152 10.48 10.63 -3.33
C ALA A 152 10.26 12.14 -3.50
N TRP A 153 11.20 12.80 -4.17
CA TRP A 153 11.23 14.24 -4.39
C TRP A 153 11.89 14.57 -5.73
N ASP A 154 11.35 15.56 -6.43
CA ASP A 154 11.97 16.19 -7.60
C ASP A 154 11.72 17.70 -7.54
N ALA A 155 12.61 18.49 -8.16
CA ALA A 155 12.44 19.94 -8.27
C ALA A 155 11.36 20.32 -9.30
N ASP A 156 11.19 19.48 -10.34
CA ASP A 156 10.16 19.65 -11.35
C ASP A 156 8.84 19.03 -10.86
N ALA A 157 7.81 19.87 -10.72
CA ALA A 157 6.48 19.44 -10.29
C ALA A 157 5.84 18.43 -11.26
N ASN A 158 6.20 18.47 -12.55
CA ASN A 158 5.70 17.51 -13.55
C ASN A 158 6.30 16.11 -13.34
N VAL A 159 7.55 16.04 -12.88
CA VAL A 159 8.20 14.77 -12.51
C VAL A 159 7.70 14.30 -11.14
N ALA A 160 7.59 15.21 -10.18
CA ALA A 160 7.18 14.89 -8.82
C ALA A 160 5.71 14.43 -8.74
N GLY A 161 4.84 14.91 -9.63
CA GLY A 161 3.42 14.52 -9.70
C GLY A 161 2.72 14.66 -8.36
N MET A 162 2.09 13.59 -7.86
CA MET A 162 1.41 13.57 -6.56
C MET A 162 2.34 13.83 -5.36
N TYR A 163 3.66 13.78 -5.57
CA TYR A 163 4.68 14.01 -4.55
C TYR A 163 5.23 15.43 -4.54
N ALA A 164 4.74 16.33 -5.40
CA ALA A 164 5.23 17.70 -5.55
C ALA A 164 5.21 18.54 -4.26
N LYS A 165 4.40 18.16 -3.26
CA LYS A 165 4.33 18.84 -1.95
C LYS A 165 5.32 18.29 -0.90
N ARG A 166 6.10 17.26 -1.21
CA ARG A 166 7.07 16.70 -0.26
C ARG A 166 8.29 17.61 -0.14
N PRO A 167 8.88 17.75 1.06
CA PRO A 167 10.04 18.60 1.24
C PRO A 167 11.30 17.97 0.63
N LYS A 168 12.15 18.81 0.02
CA LYS A 168 13.50 18.41 -0.38
C LYS A 168 14.29 17.98 0.85
N GLY A 169 15.03 16.87 0.75
CA GLY A 169 15.94 16.45 1.82
C GLY A 169 15.25 15.91 3.06
N LEU A 170 14.01 15.41 2.96
CA LEU A 170 13.22 14.86 4.06
C LEU A 170 14.03 13.93 5.00
N LEU A 171 14.80 13.00 4.44
CA LEU A 171 15.57 12.02 5.23
C LEU A 171 16.78 12.64 5.97
N LEU A 172 17.16 13.86 5.61
CA LEU A 172 18.22 14.63 6.26
C LEU A 172 17.66 15.60 7.32
N ASP A 173 16.34 15.78 7.39
CA ASP A 173 15.70 16.68 8.35
C ASP A 173 15.93 16.19 9.79
N PRO A 174 16.50 17.02 10.70
CA PRO A 174 16.72 16.63 12.09
C PRO A 174 15.45 16.18 12.82
N THR A 175 14.30 16.75 12.48
CA THR A 175 12.98 16.39 13.04
C THR A 175 12.58 15.00 12.57
N PHE A 176 12.78 14.69 11.28
CA PHE A 176 12.54 13.34 10.74
C PHE A 176 13.43 12.31 11.44
N ARG A 177 14.73 12.62 11.60
CA ARG A 177 15.68 11.75 12.30
C ARG A 177 15.29 11.55 13.77
N LYS A 178 14.76 12.60 14.41
CA LYS A 178 14.24 12.54 15.77
C LYS A 178 13.00 11.65 15.88
N GLY A 179 12.10 11.66 14.90
CA GLY A 179 10.97 10.74 14.87
C GLY A 179 11.34 9.29 14.54
N PHE A 180 12.44 9.08 13.80
CA PHE A 180 12.97 7.76 13.46
C PHE A 180 13.69 7.07 14.63
N ALA A 181 14.31 7.86 15.53
CA ALA A 181 15.22 7.37 16.56
C ALA A 181 14.53 7.05 17.90
#